data_AF-A0A432HXW9-F1
#
_entry.id   AF-A0A432HXW9-F1
#
_cell.length_a   1.000
_cell.length_b   1.000
_cell.length_c   1.000
_cell.angle_alpha   90.00
_cell.angle_beta   90.00
_cell.angle_gamma   90.00
#
_symmetry.space_group_name_H-M   'P 1'
#
loop_
_entity.id
_entity.type
_entity.pdbx_description
1 polymer ?
#
loop_
_entity_poly.entity_id
_entity_poly.type
_entity_poly.pdbx_seq_one_letter_code
_entity_poly.pdbx_strand_id
1 'polypeptide(L)'
;MTGPGDLSTEAVGELLNAHAPDTDFSALSDSDRARIAWMLPGVEEVVGLDHLVSAMASGESHAGDGVLRCYVGYEPSGKAHIGWLVQSLTLRRILDSGGNVLIFLADWHAWVNDKFGGDMDKIRT
;
A
#
# COMPACT_ATOMS: atom_id res chain seq x y z
N MET A 1 2.63 14.09 -12.63
CA MET A 1 3.57 13.07 -12.14
C MET A 1 3.05 11.71 -12.53
N THR A 2 3.92 10.88 -13.07
CA THR A 2 3.71 9.57 -13.67
C THR A 2 4.32 8.44 -12.85
N GLY A 3 5.17 8.76 -11.87
CA GLY A 3 5.73 7.79 -10.92
C GLY A 3 6.66 8.44 -9.89
N PRO A 4 7.30 7.63 -9.01
CA PRO A 4 8.15 8.12 -7.93
C PRO A 4 9.36 8.94 -8.40
N GLY A 5 9.90 8.65 -9.59
CA GLY A 5 11.04 9.39 -10.16
C GLY A 5 10.75 10.85 -10.53
N ASP A 6 9.49 11.27 -10.52
CA ASP A 6 9.09 12.65 -10.81
C ASP A 6 9.10 13.54 -9.56
N LEU A 7 9.33 12.98 -8.37
CA LEU A 7 9.43 13.75 -7.12
C LEU A 7 10.76 14.51 -7.08
N SER A 8 10.71 15.80 -6.73
CA SER A 8 11.93 16.53 -6.38
C SER A 8 12.48 16.03 -5.04
N THR A 9 13.79 16.19 -4.83
CA THR A 9 14.45 15.83 -3.56
C THR A 9 13.79 16.53 -2.35
N GLU A 10 13.36 17.78 -2.53
CA GLU A 10 12.65 18.55 -1.51
C GLU A 10 11.29 17.91 -1.17
N ALA A 11 10.49 17.57 -2.19
CA ALA A 11 9.20 16.92 -2.00
C ALA A 11 9.33 15.53 -1.35
N VAL A 12 10.38 14.77 -1.67
CA VAL A 12 10.69 13.50 -1.00
C VAL A 12 10.94 13.76 0.50
N GLY A 13 11.79 14.72 0.84
CA GLY A 13 12.10 15.06 2.23
C GLY A 13 10.88 15.50 3.04
N GLU A 14 10.04 16.37 2.46
CA GLU A 14 8.80 16.84 3.09
C GLU A 14 7.83 15.69 3.38
N LEU A 15 7.60 14.80 2.40
CA LEU A 15 6.68 13.69 2.55
C LEU A 15 7.14 12.69 3.60
N LEU A 16 8.42 12.32 3.60
CA LEU A 16 8.99 11.41 4.58
C LEU A 16 8.91 12.00 5.99
N ASN A 17 9.30 13.26 6.18
CA ASN A 17 9.23 13.92 7.48
C ASN A 17 7.79 14.10 7.98
N ALA A 18 6.83 14.35 7.10
CA ALA A 18 5.43 14.53 7.49
C ALA A 18 4.76 13.24 8.01
N HIS A 19 5.13 12.07 7.49
CA HIS A 19 4.48 10.80 7.85
C HIS A 19 5.35 9.89 8.72
N ALA A 20 6.66 10.12 8.79
CA ALA A 20 7.61 9.32 9.55
C ALA A 20 8.82 10.16 9.99
N PRO A 21 8.63 11.19 10.83
CA PRO A 21 9.69 12.09 11.25
C PRO A 21 10.82 11.39 12.03
N ASP A 22 10.51 10.27 12.69
CA ASP A 22 11.44 9.55 13.56
C ASP A 22 12.11 8.33 12.86
N THR A 23 11.79 8.06 11.59
CA THR A 23 12.37 6.93 10.84
C THR A 23 13.71 7.33 10.19
N ASP A 24 14.73 6.49 10.36
CA ASP A 24 16.02 6.68 9.70
C ASP A 24 16.01 6.08 8.28
N PHE A 25 16.15 6.95 7.27
CA PHE A 25 16.24 6.57 5.86
C PHE A 25 17.69 6.53 5.33
N SER A 26 18.70 6.74 6.18
CA SER A 26 20.11 6.84 5.81
C SER A 26 20.62 5.65 4.98
N ALA A 27 20.09 4.46 5.26
CA ALA A 27 20.44 3.22 4.58
C ALA A 27 19.86 3.08 3.15
N LEU A 28 18.92 3.95 2.74
CA LEU A 28 18.25 3.86 1.44
C LEU A 28 18.86 4.79 0.39
N SER A 29 18.85 4.30 -0.86
CA SER A 29 19.14 5.10 -2.04
C SER A 29 18.11 6.21 -2.25
N ASP A 30 18.46 7.27 -2.98
CA ASP A 30 17.51 8.35 -3.32
C ASP A 30 16.29 7.82 -4.08
N SER A 31 16.49 6.81 -4.93
CA SER A 31 15.41 6.14 -5.65
C SER A 31 14.45 5.42 -4.70
N ASP A 32 14.97 4.73 -3.68
CA ASP A 32 14.12 4.01 -2.71
C ASP A 32 13.39 4.97 -1.77
N ARG A 33 14.04 6.07 -1.38
CA ARG A 33 13.38 7.15 -0.64
C ARG A 33 12.23 7.75 -1.44
N ALA A 34 12.43 7.99 -2.74
CA ALA A 34 11.38 8.47 -3.63
C ALA A 34 10.23 7.46 -3.78
N ARG A 35 10.55 6.15 -3.87
CA ARG A 35 9.55 5.08 -3.89
C ARG A 35 8.69 5.08 -2.64
N ILE A 36 9.29 5.18 -1.45
CA ILE A 36 8.54 5.26 -0.19
C ILE A 36 7.69 6.54 -0.17
N ALA A 37 8.30 7.70 -0.45
CA ALA A 37 7.60 8.98 -0.44
C ALA A 37 6.37 9.00 -1.36
N TRP A 38 6.47 8.36 -2.54
CA TRP A 38 5.36 8.25 -3.48
C TRP A 38 4.15 7.46 -2.94
N MET A 39 4.37 6.52 -2.03
CA MET A 39 3.29 5.74 -1.40
C MET A 39 2.48 6.56 -0.38
N LEU A 40 3.07 7.58 0.23
CA LEU A 40 2.55 8.24 1.44
C LEU A 40 1.36 9.20 1.28
N PRO A 41 1.20 9.98 0.19
CA PRO A 41 0.15 10.99 0.14
C PRO A 41 -1.26 10.44 0.45
N GLY A 42 -2.05 11.14 1.27
CA GLY A 42 -3.41 10.71 1.61
C GLY A 42 -3.50 9.47 2.51
N VAL A 43 -2.36 8.96 3.00
CA VAL A 43 -2.33 8.01 4.13
C VAL A 43 -2.45 8.83 5.42
N GLU A 44 -3.35 8.41 6.30
CA GLU A 44 -3.56 9.08 7.60
C GLU A 44 -2.53 8.64 8.65
N GLU A 45 -2.12 7.37 8.62
CA GLU A 45 -1.20 6.78 9.60
C GLU A 45 -0.26 5.78 8.92
N VAL A 46 1.01 5.79 9.33
CA VAL A 46 2.01 4.80 8.93
C VAL A 46 2.57 4.15 10.18
N VAL A 47 2.46 2.82 10.28
CA VAL A 47 2.95 2.05 11.42
C VAL A 47 4.11 1.16 10.97
N GLY A 48 5.23 1.23 11.68
CA GLY A 48 6.36 0.31 11.48
C GLY A 48 7.15 0.54 10.19
N LEU A 49 7.27 1.79 9.72
CA LEU A 49 7.98 2.11 8.49
C LEU A 49 9.45 1.67 8.51
N ASP A 50 10.09 1.63 9.68
CA ASP A 50 11.46 1.13 9.85
C ASP A 50 11.63 -0.30 9.33
N HIS A 51 10.57 -1.14 9.41
CA HIS A 51 10.61 -2.49 8.87
C HIS A 51 10.66 -2.49 7.34
N LEU A 52 9.90 -1.60 6.69
CA LEU A 52 9.94 -1.44 5.24
C LEU A 52 11.32 -0.93 4.80
N VAL A 53 11.86 0.07 5.51
CA VAL A 53 13.21 0.59 5.26
C VAL A 53 14.24 -0.54 5.36
N SER A 54 14.18 -1.33 6.43
CA SER A 54 15.09 -2.46 6.62
C SER A 54 15.02 -3.49 5.49
N ALA A 55 13.80 -3.88 5.07
CA ALA A 55 13.61 -4.83 3.98
C ALA A 55 14.08 -4.29 2.62
N MET A 56 13.88 -3.00 2.36
CA MET A 56 14.38 -2.37 1.13
C MET A 56 15.90 -2.22 1.13
N ALA A 57 16.50 -1.87 2.27
CA ALA A 57 17.95 -1.73 2.41
C ALA A 57 18.69 -3.07 2.29
N SER A 58 18.13 -4.15 2.85
CA SER A 58 18.70 -5.49 2.73
C SER A 58 18.46 -6.11 1.36
N GLY A 59 17.45 -5.65 0.63
CA GLY A 59 16.96 -6.32 -0.58
C GLY A 59 16.25 -7.65 -0.28
N GLU A 60 15.99 -7.96 0.99
CA GLU A 60 15.33 -9.18 1.43
C GLU A 60 13.95 -8.86 2.00
N SER A 61 12.92 -9.31 1.30
CA SER A 61 11.56 -9.39 1.83
C SER A 61 11.42 -10.63 2.72
N HIS A 62 10.26 -10.80 3.37
CA HIS A 62 9.95 -12.01 4.14
C HIS A 62 10.19 -13.34 3.38
N ALA A 63 10.00 -13.35 2.06
CA ALA A 63 10.23 -14.54 1.23
C ALA A 63 11.66 -14.65 0.67
N GLY A 64 12.55 -13.72 1.00
CA GLY A 64 13.95 -13.69 0.54
C GLY A 64 14.14 -13.30 -0.93
N ASP A 65 13.12 -12.70 -1.57
CA ASP A 65 13.14 -12.35 -3.00
C ASP A 65 13.09 -10.84 -3.28
N GLY A 66 13.17 -10.01 -2.24
CA GLY A 66 13.10 -8.55 -2.33
C GLY A 66 11.73 -7.97 -2.76
N VAL A 67 10.73 -8.82 -3.03
CA VAL A 67 9.40 -8.37 -3.45
C VAL A 67 8.62 -7.84 -2.25
N LEU A 68 8.29 -6.54 -2.30
CA LEU A 68 7.38 -5.90 -1.35
C LEU A 68 5.95 -6.39 -1.63
N ARG A 69 5.46 -7.32 -0.82
CA ARG A 69 4.10 -7.85 -0.92
C ARG A 69 3.16 -6.99 -0.12
N CYS A 70 2.20 -6.39 -0.80
CA CYS A 70 1.17 -5.54 -0.25
C CYS A 70 -0.19 -6.22 -0.39
N TYR A 71 -1.14 -5.86 0.46
CA TYR A 71 -2.44 -6.51 0.50
C TYR A 71 -3.54 -5.49 0.80
N VAL A 72 -4.69 -5.68 0.17
CA VAL A 72 -5.95 -5.01 0.54
C VAL A 72 -7.09 -6.01 0.48
N GLY A 73 -7.95 -6.00 1.51
CA GLY A 73 -9.12 -6.86 1.60
C GLY A 73 -10.41 -6.10 1.38
N TYR A 74 -11.36 -6.71 0.66
CA TYR A 74 -12.71 -6.16 0.47
C TYR A 74 -13.75 -7.24 0.71
N GLU A 75 -14.79 -6.92 1.49
CA GLU A 75 -15.99 -7.75 1.62
C GLU A 75 -16.95 -7.48 0.46
N PRO A 76 -17.24 -8.48 -0.41
CA PRO A 76 -18.29 -8.32 -1.42
C PRO A 76 -19.65 -8.15 -0.72
N SER A 77 -20.17 -6.92 -0.75
CA SER A 77 -21.35 -6.52 0.02
C SER A 77 -22.32 -5.64 -0.75
N GLY A 78 -22.03 -5.39 -2.03
CA GLY A 78 -22.81 -4.51 -2.89
C GLY A 78 -21.95 -3.91 -4.00
N LYS A 79 -22.42 -2.79 -4.58
CA LYS A 79 -21.66 -2.03 -5.56
C LYS A 79 -20.49 -1.30 -4.87
N ALA A 80 -19.33 -1.26 -5.54
CA ALA A 80 -18.22 -0.43 -5.10
C ALA A 80 -18.64 1.05 -5.04
N HIS A 81 -18.34 1.71 -3.93
CA HIS A 81 -18.65 3.12 -3.73
C HIS A 81 -17.42 3.99 -4.06
N ILE A 82 -17.62 5.31 -4.18
CA ILE A 82 -16.57 6.26 -4.59
C ILE A 82 -15.33 6.26 -3.68
N GLY A 83 -15.48 5.87 -2.42
CA GLY A 83 -14.34 5.73 -1.49
C GLY A 83 -13.31 4.69 -1.95
N TRP A 84 -13.72 3.69 -2.75
CA TRP A 84 -12.80 2.71 -3.32
C TRP A 84 -11.89 3.34 -4.37
N LEU A 85 -12.32 4.43 -5.02
CA LEU A 85 -11.46 5.18 -5.94
C LEU A 85 -10.26 5.76 -5.20
N VAL A 86 -10.47 6.34 -4.01
CA VAL A 86 -9.38 6.87 -3.17
C VAL A 86 -8.36 5.77 -2.84
N GLN A 87 -8.85 4.59 -2.44
CA GLN A 87 -7.98 3.45 -2.18
C GLN A 87 -7.24 2.99 -3.44
N SER A 88 -7.92 2.94 -4.60
CA SER A 88 -7.28 2.56 -5.86
C SER A 88 -6.13 3.49 -6.27
N LEU A 89 -6.20 4.79 -5.93
CA LEU A 89 -5.11 5.74 -6.16
C LEU A 89 -3.90 5.45 -5.26
N THR A 90 -4.12 5.00 -4.03
CA THR A 90 -3.05 4.53 -3.13
C THR A 90 -2.44 3.23 -3.64
N LEU A 91 -3.26 2.25 -4.04
CA LEU A 91 -2.78 0.99 -4.61
C LEU A 91 -1.96 1.22 -5.88
N ARG A 92 -2.39 2.15 -6.75
CA ARG A 92 -1.63 2.55 -7.92
C ARG A 92 -0.24 3.08 -7.54
N ARG A 93 -0.14 3.95 -6.54
CA ARG A 93 1.16 4.49 -6.09
C ARG A 93 2.06 3.41 -5.51
N ILE A 94 1.49 2.42 -4.80
CA ILE A 94 2.24 1.24 -4.35
C ILE A 94 2.79 0.45 -5.54
N LEU A 95 1.98 0.21 -6.58
CA LEU A 95 2.41 -0.48 -7.81
C LEU A 95 3.50 0.31 -8.55
N ASP A 96 3.32 1.63 -8.71
CA ASP A 96 4.31 2.51 -9.34
C ASP A 96 5.65 2.54 -8.57
N SER A 97 5.60 2.30 -7.25
CA SER A 97 6.78 2.14 -6.39
C SER A 97 7.33 0.70 -6.36
N GLY A 98 6.86 -0.21 -7.21
CA GLY A 98 7.37 -1.57 -7.34
C GLY A 98 6.87 -2.54 -6.27
N GLY A 99 5.79 -2.21 -5.56
CA GLY A 99 5.07 -3.16 -4.71
C GLY A 99 4.22 -4.13 -5.52
N ASN A 100 4.03 -5.34 -5.02
CA ASN A 100 3.12 -6.34 -5.57
C ASN A 100 1.86 -6.40 -4.71
N VAL A 101 0.73 -5.93 -5.25
CA VAL A 101 -0.54 -5.79 -4.51
C VAL A 101 -1.44 -7.01 -4.75
N LEU A 102 -1.76 -7.72 -3.68
CA LEU A 102 -2.84 -8.71 -3.65
C LEU A 102 -4.16 -8.03 -3.28
N ILE A 103 -5.15 -8.10 -4.16
CA ILE A 103 -6.54 -7.74 -3.85
C ILE A 103 -7.26 -9.02 -3.41
N PHE A 104 -7.70 -9.05 -2.15
CA PHE A 104 -8.40 -10.20 -1.59
C PHE A 104 -9.88 -9.92 -1.44
N LEU A 105 -10.67 -10.66 -2.22
CA LEU A 105 -12.12 -10.66 -2.11
C LEU A 105 -12.52 -11.61 -0.97
N ALA A 106 -12.86 -11.03 0.17
CA ALA A 106 -13.09 -11.72 1.43
C ALA A 106 -14.51 -12.33 1.48
N ASP A 107 -14.79 -13.31 0.61
CA ASP A 107 -16.09 -13.96 0.46
C ASP A 107 -16.59 -14.59 1.77
N TRP A 108 -15.72 -15.33 2.48
CA TRP A 108 -16.06 -15.91 3.78
C TRP A 108 -16.35 -14.86 4.85
N HIS A 109 -15.64 -13.73 4.83
CA HIS A 109 -15.88 -12.64 5.80
C HIS A 109 -17.23 -11.98 5.52
N ALA A 110 -17.54 -11.72 4.24
CA ALA A 110 -18.84 -11.23 3.82
C ALA A 110 -19.97 -12.22 4.21
N TRP A 111 -19.74 -13.51 4.06
CA TRP A 111 -20.71 -14.55 4.43
C TRP A 111 -20.98 -14.60 5.94
N VAL A 112 -19.93 -14.61 6.77
CA VAL A 112 -20.06 -14.56 8.24
C VAL A 112 -20.72 -13.25 8.71
N ASN A 113 -20.53 -12.15 7.99
CA ASN A 113 -21.13 -10.85 8.27
C ASN A 113 -22.52 -10.66 7.63
N ASP A 114 -23.21 -11.75 7.27
CA ASP A 114 -24.58 -11.77 6.73
C ASP A 114 -24.78 -10.87 5.47
N LYS A 115 -23.71 -10.60 4.71
CA LYS A 115 -23.83 -9.84 3.45
C LYS A 115 -24.67 -10.63 2.47
N PHE A 116 -25.55 -9.93 1.75
CA PHE A 116 -26.56 -10.54 0.88
C PHE A 116 -27.44 -11.60 1.57
N GLY A 117 -27.59 -11.52 2.91
CA GLY A 117 -28.34 -12.48 3.71
C GLY A 117 -27.63 -13.82 3.89
N GLY A 118 -26.29 -13.85 3.78
CA GLY A 118 -25.50 -15.08 3.90
C GLY A 118 -25.55 -15.99 2.67
N ASP A 119 -25.95 -15.44 1.52
CA ASP A 119 -26.02 -16.17 0.25
C ASP A 119 -24.67 -16.14 -0.48
N MET A 120 -23.90 -17.23 -0.37
CA MET A 120 -22.54 -17.33 -0.92
C MET A 120 -22.51 -17.19 -2.45
N ASP A 121 -23.55 -17.63 -3.14
CA ASP A 121 -23.60 -17.55 -4.60
C ASP A 121 -23.66 -16.09 -5.06
N LYS A 122 -24.37 -15.24 -4.31
CA LYS A 122 -24.42 -13.78 -4.56
C LYS A 122 -23.14 -13.06 -4.18
N ILE A 123 -22.37 -13.59 -3.23
CA ILE A 123 -21.10 -13.00 -2.77
C ILE A 123 -19.98 -13.25 -3.81
N ARG A 124 -20.02 -14.38 -4.53
CA ARG A 124 -18.96 -14.81 -5.47
C ARG A 124 -19.17 -14.38 -6.93
N THR A 125 -20.37 -13.96 -7.30
CA THR A 125 -20.69 -13.38 -8.63
C THR A 125 -20.24 -11.94 -8.79
#